data_AF-A0A3C1C1C0-F1
#
_entry.id   AF-A0A3C1C1C0-F1
#
_cell.length_a   1.000
_cell.length_b   1.000
_cell.length_c   1.000
_cell.angle_alpha   90.00
_cell.angle_beta   90.00
_cell.angle_gamma   90.00
#
_symmetry.space_group_name_H-M   'P 1'
#
loop_
_entity.id
_entity.type
_entity.pdbx_description
1 polymer ?
#
loop_
_entity_poly.entity_id
_entity_poly.type
_entity_poly.pdbx_seq_one_letter_code
_entity_poly.pdbx_strand_id
1 'polypeptide(L)'
;MNDAKLLYGQILLQSEDKTGALAVYKGLEFFGSQAMKSEKERQQVETAILASIDLASAMDKPADVLESCDIYLRYFPTGPKVAEIRQKRTMASLKVDASVAPPAPAPAAPAPVEEAPPAAE
;
A
#
# COMPACT_ATOMS: atom_id res chain seq x y z
N MET A 1 -19.51 -10.56 -15.35
CA MET A 1 -18.33 -11.31 -14.85
C MET A 1 -17.73 -10.65 -13.61
N ASN A 2 -17.61 -9.31 -13.58
CA ASN A 2 -17.10 -8.58 -12.41
C ASN A 2 -17.96 -8.74 -11.15
N ASP A 3 -19.30 -8.79 -11.27
CA ASP A 3 -20.21 -9.05 -10.14
C ASP A 3 -19.87 -10.35 -9.38
N ALA A 4 -19.61 -11.45 -10.10
CA ALA A 4 -19.26 -12.73 -9.50
C ALA A 4 -17.90 -12.69 -8.76
N LYS A 5 -16.93 -11.94 -9.29
CA LYS A 5 -15.63 -11.75 -8.65
C LYS A 5 -15.72 -10.88 -7.41
N LEU A 6 -16.51 -9.80 -7.44
CA LEU A 6 -16.76 -8.97 -6.26
C LEU A 6 -17.41 -9.77 -5.14
N LEU A 7 -18.44 -10.55 -5.47
CA LEU A 7 -19.11 -11.45 -4.51
C LEU A 7 -18.14 -12.50 -3.96
N TYR A 8 -17.33 -13.11 -4.83
CA TYR A 8 -16.35 -14.10 -4.41
C TYR A 8 -15.29 -13.53 -3.46
N GLY A 9 -14.77 -12.33 -3.74
CA GLY A 9 -13.87 -11.63 -2.82
C GLY A 9 -14.52 -11.38 -1.46
N GLN A 10 -15.82 -11.07 -1.44
CA GLN A 10 -16.57 -10.84 -0.20
C GLN A 10 -16.80 -12.14 0.59
N ILE A 11 -17.07 -13.26 -0.09
CA ILE A 11 -17.18 -14.59 0.52
C ILE A 11 -15.83 -15.01 1.14
N LEU A 12 -14.71 -14.71 0.49
CA LEU A 12 -13.38 -14.99 1.03
C LEU A 12 -13.11 -14.16 2.29
N LEU A 13 -13.52 -12.89 2.31
CA LEU A 13 -13.46 -12.07 3.54
C LEU A 13 -14.28 -12.66 4.69
N GLN A 14 -15.48 -13.17 4.40
CA GLN A 14 -16.33 -13.84 5.40
C GLN A 14 -15.71 -15.14 5.91
N SER A 15 -14.95 -15.83 5.05
CA SER A 15 -14.19 -17.04 5.39
C SER A 15 -12.84 -16.73 6.06
N GLU A 16 -12.58 -15.47 6.40
CA GLU A 16 -11.32 -14.95 6.95
C GLU A 16 -10.09 -15.13 6.04
N ASP A 17 -10.27 -15.54 4.79
CA ASP A 17 -9.20 -15.61 3.79
C ASP A 17 -8.96 -14.23 3.17
N LYS A 18 -8.32 -13.38 3.96
CA LYS A 18 -7.95 -12.00 3.57
C LYS A 18 -6.96 -12.00 2.39
N THR A 19 -6.09 -13.01 2.30
CA THR A 19 -5.10 -13.10 1.22
C THR A 19 -5.78 -13.45 -0.10
N GLY A 20 -6.67 -14.44 -0.10
CA GLY A 20 -7.47 -14.79 -1.26
C GLY A 20 -8.39 -13.65 -1.70
N ALA A 21 -9.06 -12.99 -0.75
CA ALA A 21 -9.90 -11.83 -1.03
C ALA A 21 -9.10 -10.71 -1.71
N LEU A 22 -7.92 -10.37 -1.18
CA LEU A 22 -7.05 -9.36 -1.76
C LEU A 22 -6.64 -9.72 -3.18
N ALA A 23 -6.26 -10.98 -3.44
CA ALA A 23 -5.90 -11.44 -4.77
C ALA A 23 -7.05 -11.30 -5.78
N VAL A 24 -8.28 -11.59 -5.36
CA VAL A 24 -9.47 -11.44 -6.21
C VAL A 24 -9.74 -9.97 -6.54
N TYR A 25 -9.67 -9.08 -5.55
CA TYR A 25 -9.85 -7.64 -5.78
C TYR A 25 -8.75 -7.09 -6.68
N LYS A 26 -7.47 -7.36 -6.39
CA LYS A 26 -6.35 -6.94 -7.25
C LYS A 26 -6.45 -7.46 -8.68
N GLY A 27 -6.91 -8.69 -8.86
CA GLY A 27 -7.22 -9.22 -10.20
C GLY A 27 -8.32 -8.41 -10.91
N LEU A 28 -9.34 -7.97 -10.19
CA LEU A 28 -10.40 -7.13 -10.76
C LEU A 28 -9.90 -5.72 -11.07
N GLU A 29 -9.00 -5.16 -10.27
CA GLU A 29 -8.35 -3.88 -10.55
C GLU A 29 -7.53 -3.96 -11.84
N PHE A 30 -6.64 -4.94 -11.95
CA PHE A 30 -5.73 -5.04 -13.08
C PHE A 30 -6.45 -5.35 -14.40
N PHE A 31 -7.32 -6.36 -14.40
CA PHE A 31 -8.02 -6.77 -15.62
C PHE A 31 -9.26 -5.93 -15.89
N GLY A 32 -9.99 -5.53 -14.85
CA GLY A 32 -11.21 -4.76 -14.99
C GLY A 32 -10.94 -3.32 -15.43
N SER A 33 -9.87 -2.68 -14.94
CA SER A 33 -9.52 -1.31 -15.32
C SER A 33 -9.14 -1.15 -16.80
N GLN A 34 -8.66 -2.21 -17.45
CA GLN A 34 -8.29 -2.20 -18.87
C GLN A 34 -9.49 -2.37 -19.80
N ALA A 35 -10.59 -2.93 -19.32
CA ALA A 35 -11.73 -3.34 -20.12
C ALA A 35 -13.04 -2.61 -19.75
N MET A 36 -12.96 -1.46 -19.07
CA MET A 36 -14.14 -0.68 -18.66
C MET A 36 -14.89 -0.16 -19.89
N LYS A 37 -16.06 -0.75 -20.20
CA LYS A 37 -16.90 -0.36 -21.35
C LYS A 37 -18.20 0.32 -20.94
N SER A 38 -18.59 0.16 -19.67
CA SER A 38 -19.80 0.73 -19.11
C SER A 38 -19.55 1.44 -17.78
N GLU A 39 -20.43 2.37 -17.42
CA GLU A 39 -20.38 3.04 -16.12
C GLU A 39 -20.53 2.06 -14.96
N LYS A 40 -21.38 1.03 -15.14
CA LYS A 40 -21.52 -0.06 -14.17
C LYS A 40 -20.17 -0.77 -13.94
N GLU A 41 -19.47 -1.15 -15.00
CA GLU A 41 -18.15 -1.79 -14.87
C GLU A 41 -17.13 -0.86 -14.23
N ARG A 42 -17.17 0.43 -14.57
CA ARG A 42 -16.32 1.44 -13.95
C ARG A 42 -16.55 1.51 -12.44
N GLN A 43 -17.80 1.55 -11.98
CA GLN A 43 -18.14 1.54 -10.55
C GLN A 43 -17.73 0.24 -9.84
N GLN A 44 -17.86 -0.90 -10.51
CA GLN A 44 -17.42 -2.19 -9.98
C GLN A 44 -15.90 -2.26 -9.80
N VAL A 45 -15.15 -1.76 -10.78
CA VAL A 45 -13.69 -1.64 -10.70
C VAL A 45 -13.29 -0.67 -9.60
N GLU A 46 -13.95 0.48 -9.52
CA GLU A 46 -13.72 1.45 -8.44
C GLU A 46 -13.92 0.81 -7.06
N THR A 47 -15.00 0.05 -6.90
CA THR A 47 -15.32 -0.66 -5.65
C THR A 47 -14.24 -1.67 -5.29
N ALA A 48 -13.72 -2.44 -6.26
CA ALA A 48 -12.64 -3.38 -6.01
C ALA A 48 -11.33 -2.69 -5.62
N ILE A 49 -10.95 -1.59 -6.29
CA ILE A 49 -9.73 -0.83 -5.96
C ILE A 49 -9.84 -0.28 -4.53
N LEU A 50 -11.00 0.23 -4.14
CA LEU A 50 -11.17 0.74 -2.79
C LEU A 50 -11.15 -0.37 -1.74
N ALA A 51 -11.79 -1.51 -2.03
CA ALA A 51 -11.79 -2.66 -1.14
C ALA A 51 -10.38 -3.24 -0.95
N SER A 52 -9.55 -3.27 -1.99
CA SER A 52 -8.17 -3.74 -1.86
C SER A 52 -7.28 -2.78 -1.10
N ILE A 53 -7.44 -1.46 -1.26
CA ILE A 53 -6.70 -0.46 -0.48
C ILE A 53 -6.97 -0.67 1.01
N ASP A 54 -8.24 -0.79 1.38
CA ASP A 54 -8.64 -0.97 2.78
C ASP A 54 -8.16 -2.32 3.33
N LEU A 55 -8.29 -3.39 2.54
CA LEU A 55 -7.86 -4.73 2.94
C LEU A 55 -6.33 -4.84 3.06
N ALA A 56 -5.58 -4.34 2.08
CA ALA A 56 -4.12 -4.32 2.12
C ALA A 56 -3.61 -3.46 3.28
N SER A 57 -4.27 -2.34 3.59
CA SER A 57 -3.95 -1.53 4.76
C SER A 57 -4.22 -2.29 6.06
N ALA A 58 -5.30 -3.05 6.16
CA ALA A 58 -5.62 -3.87 7.33
C ALA A 58 -4.65 -5.07 7.50
N MET A 59 -4.03 -5.52 6.42
CA MET A 59 -3.00 -6.56 6.40
C MET A 59 -1.57 -6.00 6.58
N ASP A 60 -1.42 -4.69 6.79
CA ASP A 60 -0.16 -3.96 6.84
C ASP A 60 0.77 -4.29 5.64
N LYS A 61 0.18 -4.32 4.44
CA LYS A 61 0.87 -4.50 3.15
C LYS A 61 1.01 -3.15 2.42
N PRO A 62 1.94 -2.28 2.82
CA PRO A 62 2.01 -0.91 2.30
C PRO A 62 2.34 -0.82 0.81
N ALA A 63 3.09 -1.78 0.26
CA ALA A 63 3.36 -1.85 -1.18
C ALA A 63 2.09 -2.09 -2.00
N ASP A 64 1.24 -3.02 -1.56
CA ASP A 64 -0.05 -3.30 -2.21
C ASP A 64 -1.00 -2.10 -2.11
N VAL A 65 -1.03 -1.41 -0.96
CA VAL A 65 -1.80 -0.17 -0.78
C VAL A 65 -1.34 0.90 -1.77
N LEU A 66 -0.03 1.10 -1.90
CA LEU A 66 0.53 2.12 -2.78
C LEU A 66 0.19 1.84 -4.24
N GLU A 67 0.33 0.60 -4.69
CA GLU A 67 -0.02 0.18 -6.05
C GLU A 67 -1.51 0.44 -6.35
N SER A 68 -2.42 0.00 -5.48
CA SER A 68 -3.86 0.20 -5.69
C SER A 68 -4.25 1.68 -5.62
N CYS A 69 -3.59 2.49 -4.78
CA CYS A 69 -3.78 3.95 -4.77
C CYS A 69 -3.36 4.59 -6.10
N ASP A 70 -2.22 4.18 -6.66
CA ASP A 70 -1.74 4.69 -7.95
C ASP A 70 -2.70 4.30 -9.10
N ILE A 71 -3.21 3.08 -9.09
CA ILE A 71 -4.23 2.63 -10.05
C ILE A 71 -5.50 3.47 -9.91
N TYR A 72 -6.00 3.70 -8.69
CA TYR A 72 -7.18 4.53 -8.45
C TYR A 72 -6.99 5.93 -9.04
N LEU A 73 -5.89 6.60 -8.70
CA LEU A 73 -5.64 7.99 -9.14
C LEU A 73 -5.44 8.10 -10.66
N ARG A 74 -4.98 7.03 -11.31
CA ARG A 74 -4.84 6.96 -12.77
C ARG A 74 -6.20 6.85 -13.49
N TYR A 75 -7.09 5.99 -13.01
CA TYR A 75 -8.38 5.69 -13.68
C TYR A 75 -9.57 6.50 -13.16
N PHE A 76 -9.46 7.04 -11.94
CA PHE A 76 -10.46 7.84 -11.23
C PHE A 76 -9.84 9.15 -10.74
N PRO A 77 -9.35 10.01 -11.66
CA PRO A 77 -8.62 11.22 -11.29
C PRO A 77 -9.50 12.30 -10.64
N THR A 78 -10.81 12.22 -10.86
CA THR A 78 -11.82 13.13 -10.34
C THR A 78 -12.88 12.32 -9.60
N GLY A 79 -13.08 12.63 -8.33
CA GLY A 79 -14.02 11.91 -7.47
C GLY A 79 -13.91 12.36 -6.01
N PRO A 80 -14.95 12.11 -5.19
CA PRO A 80 -14.97 12.53 -3.79
C PRO A 80 -13.87 11.87 -2.94
N LYS A 81 -13.41 10.68 -3.35
CA LYS A 81 -12.39 9.89 -2.62
C LYS A 81 -10.95 10.22 -3.01
N VAL A 82 -10.71 11.02 -4.06
CA VAL A 82 -9.36 11.32 -4.56
C VAL A 82 -8.45 11.92 -3.48
N ALA A 83 -8.97 12.84 -2.66
CA ALA A 83 -8.19 13.45 -1.58
C ALA A 83 -7.76 12.42 -0.53
N GLU A 84 -8.69 11.55 -0.12
CA GLU A 84 -8.43 10.46 0.82
C GLU A 84 -7.39 9.47 0.25
N ILE A 85 -7.53 9.08 -1.02
CA ILE A 85 -6.59 8.15 -1.67
C ILE A 85 -5.19 8.75 -1.80
N ARG A 86 -5.06 10.05 -2.08
CA ARG A 86 -3.77 10.74 -2.07
C ARG A 86 -3.11 10.70 -0.69
N GLN A 87 -3.88 10.90 0.38
CA GLN A 87 -3.38 10.80 1.74
C GLN A 87 -2.93 9.37 2.06
N LYS A 88 -3.74 8.35 1.74
CA LYS A 88 -3.39 6.94 1.93
C LYS A 88 -2.12 6.57 1.17
N ARG A 89 -1.96 7.03 -0.07
CA ARG A 89 -0.75 6.86 -0.88
C ARG A 89 0.48 7.44 -0.19
N THR A 90 0.41 8.68 0.31
CA THR A 90 1.54 9.32 1.01
C THR A 90 1.91 8.52 2.26
N MET A 91 0.93 8.10 3.06
CA MET A 91 1.17 7.28 4.25
C MET A 91 1.80 5.93 3.90
N ALA A 92 1.33 5.27 2.85
CA ALA A 92 1.88 4.00 2.37
C ALA A 92 3.31 4.16 1.86
N SER A 93 3.62 5.24 1.11
CA SER A 93 4.98 5.54 0.64
C SER A 93 5.94 5.64 1.81
N LEU A 94 5.60 6.43 2.82
CA LEU A 94 6.42 6.59 4.02
C LEU A 94 6.68 5.24 4.73
N LYS A 95 5.70 4.35 4.77
CA LYS A 95 5.87 3.00 5.34
C LYS A 95 6.79 2.11 4.50
N VAL A 96 6.67 2.15 3.17
CA VAL A 96 7.55 1.40 2.27
C VAL A 96 8.99 1.92 2.41
N ASP A 97 9.18 3.24 2.40
CA ASP A 97 10.48 3.88 2.53
C ASP A 97 11.15 3.54 3.88
N ALA A 98 10.37 3.57 4.97
CA ALA A 98 10.84 3.16 6.30
C ALA A 98 11.23 1.68 6.38
N SER A 99 10.57 0.81 5.61
CA SER A 99 10.91 -0.62 5.55
C SER A 99 12.19 -0.92 4.76
N VAL A 100 12.62 0.00 3.88
CA VAL A 100 13.80 -0.15 3.03
C VAL A 100 15.02 0.59 3.60
N ALA A 101 14.80 1.52 4.54
CA ALA A 101 15.88 2.25 5.19
C ALA A 101 16.87 1.29 5.88
N PRO A 102 18.17 1.35 5.55
CA PRO A 102 19.18 0.56 6.25
C PRO A 102 19.17 0.96 7.74
N PRO A 103 19.49 0.03 8.66
CA PRO A 103 19.59 0.35 10.07
C PRO A 103 20.56 1.53 10.23
N ALA A 104 20.14 2.54 10.98
CA ALA A 104 20.98 3.69 11.27
C ALA A 104 22.34 3.20 11.79
N PRO A 105 23.47 3.70 11.24
CA PRO A 105 24.77 3.34 11.77
C PRO A 105 24.79 3.69 13.26
N ALA A 106 25.12 2.72 14.10
CA ALA A 106 25.27 2.94 15.53
C ALA A 106 26.19 4.15 15.76
N PRO A 107 25.89 5.05 16.70
CA PRO A 107 26.75 6.18 17.00
C PRO A 107 28.16 5.66 17.29
N ALA A 108 29.13 6.12 16.51
CA ALA A 108 30.53 5.75 16.68
C ALA A 108 30.93 6.05 18.13
N ALA A 109 31.44 5.03 18.81
CA ALA A 109 32.01 5.19 20.14
C ALA A 109 33.06 6.32 20.08
N PRO A 110 33.08 7.25 21.05
CA PRO A 110 34.10 8.28 21.10
C PRO A 110 35.48 7.60 21.15
N ALA A 111 36.39 8.06 20.29
CA ALA A 111 37.76 7.58 20.25
C ALA A 111 38.42 7.72 21.63
N PRO A 112 39.23 6.75 22.09
CA PRO A 112 39.97 6.88 23.33
C PRO A 112 40.90 8.09 23.24
N VAL A 113 40.79 8.99 24.20
CA VAL A 113 41.69 10.13 24.36
C VAL A 113 43.07 9.57 24.73
N GLU A 114 44.03 9.72 23.82
CA GLU A 114 45.43 9.41 24.08
C GLU A 114 45.97 10.42 25.11
N GLU A 115 46.12 9.96 26.34
CA GLU A 115 46.66 10.72 27.47
C GLU A 115 48.16 10.95 27.23
N ALA A 116 48.52 12.19 26.89
CA ALA A 116 49.90 12.61 26.74
C ALA A 116 50.63 12.53 28.11
N PRO A 117 51.87 12.03 28.17
CA PRO A 117 52.60 11.88 29.42
C PRO A 117 52.95 13.24 30.04
N PRO A 118 52.95 13.36 31.38
CA PRO A 118 53.27 14.62 32.04
C PRO A 118 54.75 14.97 31.85
N ALA A 119 55.00 16.25 31.56
CA ALA A 119 56.32 16.84 31.51
C ALA A 119 57.02 16.68 32.87
N ALA A 120 58.23 16.12 32.84
CA ALA A 120 59.12 16.07 34.00
C ALA A 120 59.77 17.44 34.22
N GLU A 121 59.81 17.83 35.49
CA GLU A 121 60.44 19.01 36.08
C GLU A 121 61.98 18.93 36.07
#